data_AF-A0A389MV07-F1
#
_entry.id   AF-A0A389MV07-F1
#
_cell.length_a   1.000
_cell.length_b   1.000
_cell.length_c   1.000
_cell.angle_alpha   90.00
_cell.angle_beta   90.00
_cell.angle_gamma   90.00
#
_symmetry.space_group_name_H-M   'P 1'
#
loop_
_entity.id
_entity.type
_entity.pdbx_description
1 polymer ?
#
loop_
_entity_poly.entity_id
_entity_poly.type
_entity_poly.pdbx_seq_one_letter_code
_entity_poly.pdbx_strand_id
1 'polypeptide(L)' 'MAEEHRTKPEDQPSGQAPRPDDRKNPENAKEKIDERLDDALEETFPSSDPVSVKVTK' A
#
# COMPACT_ATOMS: atom_id res chain seq x y z
N MET A 1 -24.93 9.09 14.05
CA MET A 1 -24.40 9.95 12.97
C MET A 1 -22.98 9.52 12.73
N ALA A 2 -22.64 9.32 11.45
CA ALA A 2 -21.42 8.69 10.98
C ALA A 2 -20.16 9.48 11.35
N GLU A 3 -19.08 8.78 11.69
CA GLU A 3 -17.73 9.18 11.32
C GLU A 3 -16.98 7.92 10.86
N GLU A 4 -17.19 7.62 9.58
CA GLU A 4 -16.30 6.84 8.74
C GLU A 4 -14.91 7.48 8.84
N HIS A 5 -13.97 6.84 9.56
CA HIS A 5 -12.56 7.19 9.51
C HIS A 5 -12.03 6.84 8.12
N ARG A 6 -12.31 7.69 7.13
CA ARG A 6 -11.62 7.69 5.86
C ARG A 6 -10.27 8.36 6.04
N THR A 7 -9.38 7.71 6.79
CA THR A 7 -7.96 8.04 6.77
C THR A 7 -7.46 7.63 5.40
N LYS A 8 -7.49 8.56 4.44
CA LYS A 8 -6.68 8.43 3.22
C LYS A 8 -5.24 8.21 3.72
N PRO A 9 -4.60 7.07 3.44
CA PRO A 9 -3.19 6.94 3.75
C PRO A 9 -2.50 8.05 2.97
N GLU A 10 -1.90 8.98 3.70
CA GLU A 10 -1.03 9.97 3.12
C GLU A 10 0.06 9.20 2.37
N ASP A 11 0.04 9.29 1.04
CA ASP A 11 1.12 8.93 0.12
C ASP A 11 2.33 9.86 0.40
N GLN A 12 2.83 9.81 1.63
CA GLN A 12 4.04 10.50 2.03
C GLN A 12 5.19 9.52 1.83
N PRO A 13 6.00 9.67 0.78
CA PRO A 13 7.21 8.88 0.64
C PRO A 13 8.09 9.18 1.85
N SER A 14 8.36 8.14 2.62
CA SER A 14 9.20 8.19 3.80
C SER A 14 10.62 8.66 3.40
N GLY A 15 10.91 9.91 3.72
CA GLY A 15 12.26 10.39 4.07
C GLY A 15 13.31 10.59 2.98
N GLN A 16 13.02 10.37 1.69
CA GLN A 16 13.98 10.65 0.61
C GLN A 16 13.30 11.40 -0.53
N ALA A 17 13.76 12.63 -0.77
CA ALA A 17 13.34 13.39 -1.94
C ALA A 17 13.72 12.59 -3.20
N PRO A 18 12.79 12.40 -4.18
CA PRO A 18 13.11 11.69 -5.41
C PRO A 18 14.29 12.38 -6.06
N ARG A 19 15.35 11.62 -6.38
CA ARG A 19 16.51 12.20 -7.06
C ARG A 19 16.02 12.77 -8.40
N PRO A 20 16.61 13.85 -8.90
CA PRO A 20 16.17 14.47 -10.15
C PRO A 20 16.17 13.50 -11.34
N ASP A 21 16.98 12.44 -11.27
CA ASP A 21 17.02 11.36 -12.27
C ASP A 21 15.81 10.41 -12.17
N ASP A 22 15.33 10.13 -10.95
CA ASP A 22 14.20 9.24 -10.68
C ASP A 22 12.90 9.73 -11.34
N ARG A 23 12.73 11.05 -11.51
CA ARG A 23 11.54 11.66 -12.14
C ARG A 23 11.47 11.43 -13.66
N LYS A 24 12.59 11.10 -14.29
CA LYS A 24 12.67 10.83 -15.74
C LYS A 24 12.57 9.34 -16.06
N ASN A 25 12.61 8.48 -15.04
CA ASN A 25 12.51 7.06 -15.23
C ASN A 25 11.05 6.67 -15.54
N PRO A 26 10.76 6.07 -16.71
CA PRO A 26 9.42 5.57 -17.03
C PRO A 26 8.92 4.51 -16.03
N GLU A 27 9.82 3.82 -15.31
CA GLU A 27 9.43 2.83 -14.30
C GLU A 27 8.91 3.46 -13.00
N ASN A 28 9.19 4.75 -12.78
CA ASN A 28 8.61 5.53 -11.69
C ASN A 28 7.34 6.27 -12.11
N ALA A 29 6.77 5.93 -13.27
CA ALA A 29 5.44 6.40 -13.64
C ALA A 29 4.42 5.92 -12.60
N LYS A 30 3.46 6.78 -12.26
CA LYS A 30 2.45 6.51 -11.23
C LYS A 30 1.74 5.17 -11.44
N GLU A 31 1.32 4.91 -12.68
CA GLU A 31 0.65 3.66 -13.05
C GLU A 31 1.49 2.41 -12.74
N LYS A 32 2.81 2.47 -12.96
CA LYS A 32 3.73 1.36 -12.67
C LYS A 32 4.03 1.18 -11.18
N ILE A 33 3.98 2.27 -10.43
CA ILE A 33 4.13 2.22 -8.97
C ILE A 33 2.87 1.63 -8.36
N ASP A 34 1.69 2.06 -8.82
CA ASP A 34 0.39 1.60 -8.33
C ASP A 34 0.21 0.10 -8.60
N GLU A 35 0.47 -0.37 -9.82
CA GLU A 35 0.42 -1.80 -10.20
C GLU A 35 1.29 -2.68 -9.28
N ARG A 36 2.54 -2.26 -9.04
CA ARG A 36 3.48 -2.98 -8.16
C ARG A 36 3.05 -2.97 -6.69
N LEU A 37 2.37 -1.91 -6.25
CA LEU A 37 1.90 -1.80 -4.88
C LEU A 37 0.74 -2.75 -4.63
N ASP A 38 -0.21 -2.81 -5.56
CA ASP A 38 -1.33 -3.73 -5.51
C ASP A 38 -0.86 -5.19 -5.53
N ASP A 39 0.04 -5.54 -6.46
CA ASP A 39 0.64 -6.89 -6.54
C ASP A 39 1.30 -7.30 -5.21
N ALA A 40 2.12 -6.41 -4.64
CA ALA A 40 2.81 -6.68 -3.38
C ALA A 40 1.84 -6.86 -2.20
N LEU A 41 0.71 -6.14 -2.20
CA LEU A 41 -0.33 -6.29 -1.20
C LEU A 41 -1.04 -7.64 -1.34
N GLU A 42 -1.37 -8.06 -2.56
CA GLU A 42 -1.99 -9.36 -2.81
C GLU A 42 -1.08 -10.53 -2.42
N GLU A 43 0.22 -10.42 -2.69
CA GLU A 43 1.21 -11.44 -2.30
C GLU A 43 1.45 -11.51 -0.79
N THR A 44 1.43 -10.36 -0.09
CA THR A 44 1.68 -10.30 1.36
C THR A 44 0.50 -10.79 2.18
N PHE A 45 -0.71 -10.77 1.59
CA PHE A 45 -1.95 -11.17 2.24
C PHE A 45 -2.67 -12.29 1.48
N PRO A 46 -2.12 -13.52 1.43
CA PRO A 46 -2.75 -14.68 0.78
C PRO A 46 -4.11 -15.06 1.39
N SER A 47 -4.48 -14.48 2.53
CA SER A 47 -5.81 -14.51 3.14
C SER A 47 -6.04 -13.17 3.82
N SER A 48 -6.75 -12.25 3.15
CA SER A 48 -6.97 -10.83 3.52
C SER A 48 -7.57 -10.58 4.93
N ASP A 49 -7.94 -11.62 5.68
CA ASP A 49 -8.30 -11.52 7.10
C ASP A 49 -7.71 -12.73 7.84
N PRO A 50 -6.92 -12.55 8.93
CA PRO A 50 -6.49 -13.67 9.76
C PRO A 50 -7.70 -14.53 10.18
N VAL A 51 -7.59 -15.85 10.03
CA VAL A 51 -8.63 -16.77 10.49
C VAL A 51 -8.89 -16.60 11.98
N SER A 52 -10.10 -16.20 12.34
CA SER A 52 -10.53 -16.08 13.74
C SER A 52 -10.57 -17.45 14.42
N VAL A 53 -9.53 -17.78 15.19
CA VAL A 53 -9.50 -19.01 15.99
C VAL A 53 -10.25 -18.81 17.31
N LYS A 54 -11.27 -19.64 17.54
CA LYS A 54 -11.95 -19.72 18.85
C LYS A 54 -11.07 -20.55 19.78
N VAL A 55 -10.50 -19.93 20.81
CA VAL A 55 -9.75 -20.64 21.87
C VAL A 55 -10.76 -21.43 22.70
N THR A 56 -10.89 -22.72 22.42
CA THR A 56 -11.62 -23.66 23.28
C THR A 56 -10.70 -24.14 24.39
N LYS A 57 -11.12 -23.97 25.65
CA LYS A 57 -10.44 -24.48 26.84
C LYS A 57 -11.04 -25.81 27.28
#